data_AF-A0A850A3A5-F1
#
_entry.id   AF-A0A850A3A5-F1
#
_cell.length_a   1.000
_cell.length_b   1.000
_cell.length_c   1.000
_cell.angle_alpha   90.00
_cell.angle_beta   90.00
_cell.angle_gamma   90.00
#
_symmetry.space_group_name_H-M   'P 1'
#
loop_
_entity.id
_entity.type
_entity.pdbx_description
1 polymer ?
#
loop_
_entity_poly.entity_id
_entity_poly.type
_entity_poly.pdbx_seq_one_letter_code
_entity_poly.pdbx_strand_id
1 'polypeptide(L)' 'ELPLAVGVVGGMTRHHPTVRVALHILGHPDARGLAQILAAAGLAQNLAALRALAAEGIQQGHMALHQRRQT' A
#
# COMPACT_ATOMS: atom_id res chain seq x y z
N GLU A 1 10.00 1.29 -15.58
CA GLU A 1 10.45 2.34 -14.64
C GLU A 1 9.31 3.29 -14.28
N LEU A 2 8.97 3.46 -12.99
CA LEU A 2 8.09 4.53 -12.49
C LEU A 2 8.96 5.48 -11.63
N PRO A 3 9.14 6.76 -11.99
CA PRO A 3 9.98 7.65 -11.19
C PRO A 3 9.27 7.97 -9.86
N LEU A 4 9.82 7.45 -8.76
CA LEU A 4 9.35 7.69 -7.39
C LEU A 4 10.46 8.33 -6.56
N ALA A 5 10.27 9.59 -6.19
CA ALA A 5 11.13 10.27 -5.24
C ALA A 5 10.63 10.00 -3.81
N VAL A 6 11.32 9.09 -3.10
CA VAL A 6 10.97 8.70 -1.73
C VAL A 6 12.18 8.81 -0.81
N GLY A 7 11.95 9.27 0.42
CA GLY A 7 12.99 9.43 1.44
C GLY A 7 12.72 8.55 2.65
N VAL A 8 13.76 7.86 3.13
CA VAL A 8 13.73 7.01 4.34
C VAL A 8 14.46 7.63 5.53
N VAL A 9 15.18 8.73 5.31
CA VAL A 9 15.91 9.48 6.34
C VAL A 9 15.61 10.97 6.21
N GLY A 10 15.37 11.64 7.34
CA GLY A 10 15.15 13.10 7.41
C GLY A 10 13.68 13.53 7.34
N GLY A 11 13.39 14.77 7.74
CA GLY A 11 12.03 15.33 7.76
C GLY A 11 11.08 14.56 8.68
N MET A 12 9.87 14.24 8.17
CA MET A 12 8.82 13.55 8.95
C MET A 12 9.18 12.13 9.38
N THR A 13 10.11 11.46 8.69
CA THR A 13 10.60 10.12 9.07
C THR A 13 11.29 10.12 10.44
N ARG A 14 11.83 11.27 10.86
CA ARG A 14 12.49 11.46 12.16
C ARG A 14 11.54 11.88 13.27
N HIS A 15 10.52 12.68 12.95
CA HIS A 15 9.69 13.36 13.96
C HIS A 15 8.31 12.73 14.18
N HIS A 16 7.77 11.99 13.20
CA HIS A 16 6.44 11.43 13.32
C HIS A 16 6.49 9.96 13.79
N PRO A 17 5.93 9.63 14.99
CA PRO A 17 6.04 8.29 15.56
C PRO A 17 5.42 7.20 14.67
N THR A 18 4.30 7.49 13.99
CA THR A 18 3.66 6.54 13.08
C THR A 18 4.53 6.17 11.88
N VAL A 19 5.36 7.10 11.38
CA VAL A 19 6.24 6.82 10.23
C VAL A 19 7.35 5.85 10.65
N ARG A 20 7.89 6.01 11.87
CA ARG A 20 8.87 5.08 12.42
C ARG A 20 8.29 3.67 12.59
N VAL A 21 7.06 3.58 13.11
CA VAL A 21 6.36 2.29 13.24
C VAL A 21 6.11 1.66 11.88
N ALA A 22 5.64 2.44 10.89
CA ALA A 22 5.43 1.92 9.53
C ALA A 22 6.73 1.41 8.89
N LEU A 23 7.84 2.15 8.99
CA LEU A 23 9.14 1.69 8.48
C LEU A 23 9.65 0.46 9.23
N HIS A 24 9.39 0.35 10.54
CA HIS A 24 9.72 -0.85 11.31
C HIS A 24 8.94 -2.07 10.82
N ILE A 25 7.62 -1.93 10.60
CA ILE A 25 6.77 -3.00 10.06
C ILE A 25 7.27 -3.44 8.68
N LEU A 26 7.72 -2.49 7.85
CA LEU A 26 8.29 -2.77 6.53
C LEU A 26 9.72 -3.32 6.56
N GLY A 27 10.33 -3.51 7.74
CA GLY A 27 11.68 -4.06 7.88
C GLY A 27 12.82 -3.06 7.62
N HIS A 28 12.57 -1.76 7.79
CA HIS A 28 13.51 -0.67 7.55
C HIS A 28 14.17 -0.70 6.15
N PRO A 29 13.37 -0.63 5.07
CA PRO A 29 13.92 -0.59 3.72
C PRO A 29 14.75 0.68 3.49
N ASP A 30 15.72 0.60 2.59
CA ASP A 30 16.37 1.78 2.04
C ASP A 30 15.43 2.51 1.04
N ALA A 31 15.84 3.67 0.53
CA ALA A 31 14.98 4.47 -0.37
C ALA A 31 14.57 3.69 -1.63
N ARG A 32 15.49 2.88 -2.18
CA ARG A 32 15.22 2.07 -3.37
C ARG A 32 14.25 0.94 -3.06
N GLY A 33 14.44 0.22 -1.96
CA GLY A 33 13.55 -0.82 -1.48
C GLY A 33 12.15 -0.29 -1.18
N LEU A 34 12.06 0.88 -0.54
CA LEU A 34 10.77 1.53 -0.31
C LEU A 34 10.07 1.90 -1.63
N ALA A 35 10.80 2.44 -2.61
CA ALA A 35 10.24 2.74 -3.92
C ALA A 35 9.69 1.47 -4.63
N GLN A 36 10.40 0.34 -4.51
CA GLN A 36 9.96 -0.94 -5.05
C GLN A 36 8.69 -1.46 -4.37
N ILE A 37 8.64 -1.39 -3.03
CA ILE A 37 7.45 -1.77 -2.25
C ILE A 37 6.24 -0.93 -2.69
N LEU A 38 6.41 0.39 -2.82
CA LEU A 38 5.34 1.29 -3.25
C LEU A 38 4.89 1.01 -4.67
N ALA A 39 5.82 0.78 -5.60
CA ALA A 39 5.48 0.42 -6.98
C ALA A 39 4.69 -0.91 -7.05
N ALA A 40 5.12 -1.93 -6.30
CA ALA A 40 4.43 -3.22 -6.22
C ALA A 40 3.02 -3.08 -5.62
N ALA A 41 2.88 -2.33 -4.52
CA ALA A 41 1.60 -2.06 -3.90
C ALA A 41 0.65 -1.30 -4.86
N GLY A 42 1.16 -0.31 -5.59
CA GLY A 42 0.39 0.42 -6.61
C GLY A 42 -0.09 -0.47 -7.76
N LEU A 43 0.77 -1.38 -8.24
CA LEU A 43 0.38 -2.37 -9.26
C LEU A 43 -0.69 -3.33 -8.73
N ALA A 44 -0.56 -3.82 -7.50
CA ALA A 44 -1.56 -4.68 -6.87
C ALA A 44 -2.91 -3.95 -6.74
N GLN A 45 -2.89 -2.67 -6.34
CA GLN A 45 -4.09 -1.83 -6.27
C GLN A 45 -4.71 -1.61 -7.64
N ASN A 46 -3.91 -1.34 -8.67
CA ASN A 46 -4.39 -1.20 -10.04
C ASN A 46 -5.08 -2.48 -10.54
N LEU A 47 -4.44 -3.63 -10.34
CA LEU A 47 -5.01 -4.94 -10.70
C LEU A 47 -6.32 -5.20 -9.96
N ALA A 48 -6.38 -4.95 -8.65
CA ALA A 48 -7.59 -5.12 -7.86
C ALA A 48 -8.73 -4.22 -8.35
N ALA A 49 -8.43 -2.95 -8.68
CA ALA A 49 -9.42 -2.03 -9.24
C ALA A 49 -9.94 -2.49 -10.60
N LEU A 50 -9.06 -2.92 -11.51
CA LEU A 50 -9.46 -3.45 -12.81
C LEU A 50 -10.33 -4.71 -12.66
N ARG A 51 -9.96 -5.62 -11.76
CA ARG A 51 -10.77 -6.83 -11.48
C ARG A 51 -12.14 -6.45 -10.91
N ALA A 52 -12.21 -5.50 -9.99
CA ALA A 52 -13.47 -5.04 -9.43
C ALA A 52 -14.38 -4.38 -10.47
N LEU A 53 -13.81 -3.65 -11.44
CA LEU A 53 -14.56 -3.03 -12.53
C LEU A 53 -15.01 -4.05 -13.59
N ALA A 54 -14.16 -5.03 -13.92
CA ALA A 54 -14.38 -5.94 -15.04
C ALA A 54 -15.12 -7.23 -14.67
N ALA A 55 -15.07 -7.69 -13.42
CA ALA A 55 -15.60 -9.00 -13.00
C ALA A 55 -16.68 -8.91 -11.91
N GLU A 56 -16.30 -8.61 -10.67
CA GLU A 56 -17.18 -8.79 -9.49
C GLU A 56 -18.11 -7.58 -9.23
N GLY A 57 -17.74 -6.38 -9.69
CA GLY A 57 -18.42 -5.14 -9.31
C GLY A 57 -18.02 -4.66 -7.92
N ILE A 58 -17.76 -3.35 -7.78
CA ILE A 58 -17.25 -2.72 -6.55
C ILE A 58 -18.17 -2.98 -5.33
N GLN A 59 -19.49 -3.00 -5.55
CA GLN A 59 -20.49 -3.20 -4.50
C GLN A 59 -20.48 -4.64 -3.96
N GLN A 60 -20.36 -5.65 -4.83
CA GLN A 60 -20.26 -7.03 -4.36
C GLN A 60 -18.97 -7.23 -3.56
N GLY A 61 -17.85 -6.63 -3.99
CA GLY A 61 -16.60 -6.65 -3.23
C GLY A 61 -16.72 -6.06 -1.82
N HIS A 62 -17.44 -4.93 -1.68
CA HIS A 62 -17.72 -4.34 -0.36
C HIS A 62 -18.60 -5.22 0.52
N MET A 63 -19.66 -5.82 -0.06
CA MET A 63 -20.56 -6.71 0.65
C MET A 63 -19.88 -8.00 1.11
N ALA A 64 -18.95 -8.54 0.30
CA ALA A 64 -18.15 -9.71 0.68
C ALA A 64 -17.23 -9.43 1.89
N LEU A 65 -16.62 -8.23 1.96
CA LEU A 65 -15.83 -7.84 3.12
C LEU A 65 -16.72 -7.64 4.37
N HIS A 66 -17.93 -7.11 4.18
CA HIS A 66 -18.90 -6.95 5.26
C HIS A 66 -19.36 -8.31 5.81
N GLN A 67 -19.64 -9.28 4.95
CA GLN A 67 -20.00 -10.64 5.35
C GLN A 67 -18.87 -11.35 6.12
N ARG A 68 -17.61 -11.19 5.68
CA ARG A 68 -16.44 -11.74 6.40
C ARG A 68 -16.21 -11.18 7.79
N ARG A 69 -16.79 -10.01 8.13
CA ARG A 69 -16.75 -9.44 9.48
C ARG A 69 -17.87 -9.93 10.40
N GLN A 70 -18.89 -10.59 9.85
CA GLN A 70 -20.08 -11.05 10.58
C GLN A 70 -20.05 -12.56 10.90
N THR A 71 -19.00 -13.27 10.48
CA THR A 71 -18.68 -14.66 10.82
C THR A 71 -17.42 -14.70 11.68
#